data_AF-A0AAV8AKF2-F1
#
_entry.id   AF-A0AAV8AKF2-F1
#
_cell.length_a   1.000
_cell.length_b   1.000
_cell.length_c   1.000
_cell.angle_alpha   90.00
_cell.angle_beta   90.00
_cell.angle_gamma   90.00
#
_symmetry.space_group_name_H-M   'P 1'
#
loop_
_entity.id
_entity.type
_entity.pdbx_description
1 polymer ?
#
loop_
_entity_poly.entity_id
_entity_poly.type
_entity_poly.pdbx_seq_one_letter_code
_entity_poly.pdbx_strand_id
1 'polypeptide(L)'
;MDMPRAVEWAELCDEAEVWSTLADAQCDRGFVVEGMNSYIKANNPTKYEKVIEACFKSGEHYEELINYLQMCRRLIKEQMVETELVYAFARTERLADLEDFINSPNLAKIQLVGDRCFDEKLYKAAKLLYINISNYGRLASTLVKLEDFHGAVEAARKANTTHTWKEVNHACIDFKEFRLAQIAGLHIIIQADELEELVQYYENRGHFEEVIQLLEAGLGLEQAHNGMFTTLGVLYSKYNVAKMMEHIKLYSSRINIPRLIRQAEYMHQWNELCYLYVLYEEFDNSIKVMIQHPIQSWSHTKFKDIVQKVATIENYYKSLQFYLEQHPLLVVDLLVVLTPRIDHSRVVMEMRKAQHLPLIKPYLHALQKTQEIGEELLTFFVENELKECFGACLYMCYDIIRPDVALELAWRFNIVDFAMPFLIQTFREYSTRISKLEDENQELKEIAQNEKK
;
A
#
# COMPACT_ATOMS: atom_id res chain seq x y z
N MET A 1 -51.69 50.30 30.49
CA MET A 1 -51.05 51.13 31.54
C MET A 1 -49.86 51.82 30.92
N ASP A 2 -49.78 53.15 30.97
CA ASP A 2 -48.58 53.87 30.52
C ASP A 2 -47.36 53.40 31.32
N MET A 3 -46.39 52.80 30.63
CA MET A 3 -45.13 52.33 31.24
C MET A 3 -44.32 53.45 31.89
N PRO A 4 -44.21 54.66 31.30
CA PRO A 4 -43.47 55.76 31.92
C PRO A 4 -44.06 56.16 33.29
N ARG A 5 -45.39 56.20 33.38
CA ARG A 5 -46.11 56.53 34.62
C ARG A 5 -45.95 55.46 35.70
N ALA A 6 -45.80 54.19 35.29
CA ALA A 6 -45.54 53.09 36.21
C ALA A 6 -44.10 53.12 36.74
N VAL A 7 -43.13 53.54 35.92
CA VAL A 7 -41.74 53.77 36.33
C VAL A 7 -41.65 54.94 37.32
N GLU A 8 -42.29 56.08 37.02
CA GLU A 8 -42.33 57.23 37.94
C GLU A 8 -42.94 56.87 39.30
N TRP A 9 -44.01 56.05 39.30
CA TRP A 9 -44.63 55.58 40.54
C TRP A 9 -43.71 54.64 41.34
N ALA A 10 -42.99 53.75 40.66
CA ALA A 10 -42.02 52.87 41.32
C ALA A 10 -40.83 53.65 41.90
N GLU A 11 -40.37 54.71 41.24
CA GLU A 11 -39.33 55.60 41.77
C GLU A 11 -39.79 56.42 42.97
N LEU A 12 -41.07 56.76 43.05
CA LEU A 12 -41.66 57.47 44.18
C LEU A 12 -41.87 56.57 45.41
N CYS A 13 -42.26 55.31 45.20
CA CYS A 13 -42.55 54.37 46.30
C CYS A 13 -41.30 53.63 46.81
N ASP A 14 -40.34 53.34 45.94
CA ASP A 14 -39.10 52.60 46.22
C ASP A 14 -39.26 51.30 47.05
N GLU A 15 -40.38 50.61 46.85
CA GLU A 15 -40.67 49.32 47.50
C GLU A 15 -40.32 48.15 46.57
N ALA A 16 -39.69 47.12 47.13
CA ALA A 16 -39.24 45.93 46.37
C ALA A 16 -40.39 45.18 45.68
N GLU A 17 -41.58 45.16 46.27
CA GLU A 17 -42.77 44.53 45.69
C GLU A 17 -43.27 45.28 44.45
N VAL A 18 -43.28 46.62 44.50
CA VAL A 18 -43.68 47.49 43.39
C VAL A 18 -42.70 47.35 42.22
N TRP A 19 -41.40 47.31 42.51
CA TRP A 19 -40.38 47.08 41.49
C TRP A 19 -40.50 45.69 40.83
N SER A 20 -40.87 44.65 41.59
CA SER A 20 -41.07 43.29 41.02
C SER A 20 -42.27 43.19 40.09
N THR A 21 -43.39 43.83 40.44
CA THR A 21 -44.61 43.85 39.61
C THR A 21 -44.46 44.73 38.37
N LEU A 22 -43.69 45.82 38.48
CA LEU A 22 -43.30 46.65 37.33
C LEU A 22 -42.41 45.86 36.37
N ALA A 23 -41.42 45.13 36.89
CA ALA A 23 -40.50 44.35 36.09
C ALA A 23 -41.22 43.21 35.33
N ASP A 24 -42.20 42.56 35.96
CA ASP A 24 -43.11 41.62 35.30
C ASP A 24 -43.84 42.24 34.10
N ALA A 25 -44.46 43.40 34.32
CA ALA A 25 -45.18 44.11 33.29
C ALA A 25 -44.27 44.63 32.16
N GLN A 26 -43.00 44.93 32.47
CA GLN A 26 -41.96 45.33 31.51
C GLN A 26 -41.50 44.15 30.65
N CYS A 27 -41.23 43.00 31.26
CA CYS A 27 -40.84 41.78 30.54
C CYS A 27 -41.96 41.28 29.62
N ASP A 28 -43.21 41.27 30.08
CA ASP A 28 -44.37 40.83 29.27
C ASP A 28 -44.60 41.72 28.03
N ARG A 29 -44.15 42.97 28.07
CA ARG A 29 -44.27 43.94 26.97
C ARG A 29 -43.04 44.07 26.08
N GLY A 30 -41.99 43.28 26.35
CA GLY A 30 -40.76 43.28 25.55
C GLY A 30 -39.75 44.37 25.91
N PHE A 31 -39.97 45.15 26.98
CA PHE A 31 -38.98 46.10 27.51
C PHE A 31 -37.99 45.39 28.44
N VAL A 32 -37.14 44.53 27.87
CA VAL A 32 -36.31 43.60 28.63
C VAL A 32 -35.23 44.31 29.45
N VAL A 33 -34.59 45.36 28.91
CA VAL A 33 -33.51 46.12 29.58
C VAL A 33 -34.03 46.85 30.83
N GLU A 34 -35.17 47.54 30.68
CA GLU A 34 -35.81 48.24 31.79
C GLU A 34 -36.34 47.26 32.83
N GLY A 35 -36.91 46.13 32.39
CA GLY A 35 -37.33 45.04 33.27
C GLY A 35 -36.17 44.46 34.10
N MET A 36 -35.02 44.21 33.48
CA MET A 36 -33.81 43.73 34.17
C MET A 36 -33.33 44.73 35.24
N ASN A 37 -33.28 46.03 34.92
CA ASN A 37 -32.88 47.06 35.88
C ASN A 37 -33.88 47.19 37.04
N SER A 38 -35.18 47.09 36.76
CA SER A 38 -36.23 47.07 37.79
C SER A 38 -36.12 45.83 38.69
N TYR A 39 -35.79 44.67 38.14
CA TYR A 39 -35.52 43.46 38.92
C TYR A 39 -34.25 43.57 39.79
N ILE A 40 -33.20 44.21 39.30
CA ILE A 40 -31.99 44.51 40.08
C ILE A 40 -32.34 45.41 41.28
N LYS A 41 -33.14 46.47 41.07
CA LYS A 41 -33.62 47.34 42.15
C LYS A 41 -34.52 46.60 43.14
N ALA A 42 -35.38 45.70 42.67
CA ALA A 42 -36.26 44.87 43.50
C ALA A 42 -35.51 43.80 44.32
N ASN A 43 -34.25 43.50 43.98
CA ASN A 43 -33.46 42.40 44.54
C ASN A 43 -34.20 41.04 44.51
N ASN A 44 -35.06 40.83 43.51
CA ASN A 44 -35.96 39.68 43.43
C ASN A 44 -35.50 38.70 42.34
N PRO A 45 -35.10 37.47 42.71
CA PRO A 45 -34.60 36.46 41.77
C PRO A 45 -35.70 35.53 41.24
N THR A 46 -36.96 35.63 41.70
CA THR A 46 -37.99 34.58 41.50
C THR A 46 -38.36 34.23 40.06
N LYS A 47 -38.08 35.09 39.07
CA LYS A 47 -38.47 34.90 37.67
C LYS A 47 -37.30 34.94 36.69
N TYR A 48 -36.14 34.43 37.11
CA TYR A 48 -34.95 34.36 36.25
C TYR A 48 -35.22 33.63 34.92
N GLU A 49 -36.06 32.58 34.89
CA GLU A 49 -36.39 31.83 33.65
C GLU A 49 -37.03 32.72 32.59
N LYS A 50 -38.01 33.54 32.97
CA LYS A 50 -38.72 34.44 32.05
C LYS A 50 -37.80 35.54 31.52
N VAL A 51 -36.91 36.05 32.38
CA VAL A 51 -35.92 37.07 31.99
C VAL A 51 -34.91 36.47 31.01
N ILE A 52 -34.43 35.24 31.26
CA ILE A 52 -33.52 34.53 30.36
C ILE A 52 -34.19 34.28 29.00
N GLU A 53 -35.43 33.77 28.98
CA GLU A 53 -36.17 33.58 27.72
C GLU A 53 -36.43 34.90 26.97
N ALA A 54 -36.71 35.98 27.69
CA ALA A 54 -36.90 37.30 27.10
C ALA A 54 -35.59 37.83 26.47
N CYS A 55 -34.45 37.63 27.14
CA CYS A 55 -33.12 37.95 26.61
C CYS A 55 -32.75 37.12 25.37
N PHE A 56 -33.11 35.84 25.36
CA PHE A 56 -32.92 35.00 24.17
C PHE A 56 -33.73 35.49 22.98
N LYS A 57 -34.97 35.96 23.22
CA LYS A 57 -35.84 36.50 22.16
C LYS A 57 -35.39 37.86 21.65
N SER A 58 -34.83 38.71 22.51
CA SER A 58 -34.31 40.02 22.11
C SER A 58 -32.96 39.92 21.39
N GLY A 59 -32.16 38.89 21.65
CA GLY A 59 -30.87 38.64 20.98
C GLY A 59 -29.75 39.64 21.31
N GLU A 60 -30.09 40.73 21.98
CA GLU A 60 -29.22 41.82 22.44
C GLU A 60 -29.39 42.01 23.97
N HIS A 61 -28.42 42.70 24.60
CA HIS A 61 -28.37 43.07 26.03
C HIS A 61 -27.83 41.99 27.00
N TYR A 62 -26.73 41.32 26.65
CA TYR A 62 -26.05 40.38 27.54
C TYR A 62 -25.25 41.06 28.66
N GLU A 63 -24.89 42.34 28.55
CA GLU A 63 -24.16 43.06 29.60
C GLU A 63 -25.06 43.37 30.81
N GLU A 64 -26.28 43.83 30.56
CA GLU A 64 -27.28 44.07 31.60
C GLU A 64 -27.74 42.75 32.23
N LEU A 65 -27.81 41.68 31.42
CA LEU A 65 -28.10 40.33 31.90
C LEU A 65 -27.01 39.82 32.84
N ILE A 66 -25.72 40.06 32.58
CA ILE A 66 -24.62 39.68 33.49
C ILE A 66 -24.83 40.33 34.87
N ASN A 67 -25.16 41.62 34.92
CA ASN A 67 -25.39 42.32 36.19
C ASN A 67 -26.57 41.73 36.96
N TYR A 68 -27.66 41.40 36.26
CA TYR A 68 -28.83 40.74 36.84
C TYR A 68 -28.51 39.33 37.37
N LEU A 69 -27.80 38.51 36.58
CA LEU A 69 -27.43 37.15 36.95
C LEU A 69 -26.39 37.13 38.09
N GLN A 70 -25.49 38.10 38.18
CA GLN A 70 -24.58 38.28 39.31
C GLN A 70 -25.34 38.59 40.62
N MET A 71 -26.39 39.41 40.55
CA MET A 71 -27.30 39.63 41.68
C MET A 71 -28.01 38.33 42.05
N CYS A 72 -28.58 37.63 41.06
CA CYS A 72 -29.27 36.36 41.28
C CYS A 72 -28.37 35.32 41.95
N ARG A 73 -27.08 35.22 41.57
CA ARG A 73 -26.11 34.31 42.20
C ARG A 73 -25.89 34.57 43.69
N ARG A 74 -25.98 35.83 44.14
CA ARG A 74 -25.83 36.18 45.57
C ARG A 74 -27.02 35.67 46.40
N LEU A 75 -28.20 35.60 45.81
CA LEU A 75 -29.45 35.22 46.49
C LEU A 75 -29.79 33.74 46.32
N ILE A 76 -29.60 33.20 45.12
CA ILE A 76 -29.95 31.84 44.72
C ILE A 76 -28.76 31.21 44.00
N LYS A 77 -28.24 30.10 44.55
CA LYS A 77 -27.22 29.28 43.90
C LYS A 77 -27.89 28.17 43.10
N GLU A 78 -28.39 28.51 41.92
CA GLU A 78 -29.01 27.57 41.01
C GLU A 78 -28.16 27.31 39.77
N GLN A 79 -28.17 26.05 39.34
CA GLN A 79 -27.37 25.57 38.22
C GLN A 79 -27.71 26.26 36.89
N MET A 80 -28.98 26.57 36.64
CA MET A 80 -29.40 27.21 35.38
C MET A 80 -28.89 28.65 35.28
N VAL A 81 -28.98 29.41 36.38
CA VAL A 81 -28.49 30.80 36.47
C VAL A 81 -26.98 30.85 36.24
N GLU A 82 -26.21 29.96 36.86
CA GLU A 82 -24.76 29.90 36.67
C GLU A 82 -24.38 29.44 35.25
N THR A 83 -25.14 28.53 34.64
CA THR A 83 -24.90 28.07 33.26
C THR A 83 -25.13 29.20 32.25
N GLU A 84 -26.21 29.95 32.38
CA GLU A 84 -26.51 31.08 31.50
C GLU A 84 -25.61 32.28 31.75
N LEU A 85 -25.10 32.46 32.98
CA LEU A 85 -24.09 33.47 33.28
C LEU A 85 -22.78 33.20 32.54
N VAL A 86 -22.30 31.94 32.53
CA VAL A 86 -21.11 31.54 31.77
C VAL A 86 -21.32 31.79 30.28
N TYR A 87 -22.51 31.48 29.75
CA TYR A 87 -22.84 31.74 28.36
C TYR A 87 -22.87 33.25 28.04
N ALA A 88 -23.44 34.07 28.93
CA ALA A 88 -23.46 35.52 28.78
C ALA A 88 -22.05 36.14 28.80
N PHE A 89 -21.15 35.64 29.67
CA PHE A 89 -19.74 36.04 29.65
C PHE A 89 -19.03 35.64 28.34
N ALA A 90 -19.31 34.44 27.83
CA ALA A 90 -18.74 33.99 26.55
C ALA A 90 -19.19 34.86 25.37
N ARG A 91 -20.44 35.32 25.36
CA ARG A 91 -21.02 36.14 24.28
C ARG A 91 -20.61 37.62 24.34
N THR A 92 -20.29 38.14 25.52
CA THR A 92 -19.80 39.53 25.70
C THR A 92 -18.27 39.65 25.57
N GLU A 93 -17.58 38.58 25.20
CA GLU A 93 -16.11 38.51 25.08
C GLU A 93 -15.33 38.89 26.35
N ARG A 94 -15.97 38.88 27.53
CA ARG A 94 -15.31 39.11 28.82
C ARG A 94 -14.58 37.85 29.31
N LEU A 95 -13.49 37.51 28.63
CA LEU A 95 -12.74 36.27 28.86
C LEU A 95 -12.08 36.21 30.25
N ALA A 96 -11.65 37.35 30.82
CA ALA A 96 -11.05 37.39 32.16
C ALA A 96 -12.07 37.02 33.25
N ASP A 97 -13.26 37.64 33.20
CA ASP A 97 -14.36 37.35 34.13
C ASP A 97 -14.83 35.89 34.00
N LEU A 98 -14.78 35.35 32.78
CA LEU A 98 -15.07 33.95 32.50
C LEU A 98 -14.01 33.02 33.13
N GLU A 99 -12.72 33.29 32.97
CA GLU A 99 -11.64 32.49 33.58
C GLU A 99 -11.72 32.48 35.11
N ASP A 100 -11.90 33.66 35.72
CA ASP A 100 -12.05 33.80 37.16
C ASP A 100 -13.28 33.03 37.66
N PHE A 101 -14.39 33.07 36.91
CA PHE A 101 -15.61 32.33 37.24
C PHE A 101 -15.42 30.82 37.14
N ILE A 102 -14.73 30.37 36.10
CA ILE A 102 -14.46 28.94 35.82
C ILE A 102 -13.51 28.35 36.87
N ASN A 103 -12.54 29.12 37.34
CA ASN A 103 -11.60 28.72 38.40
C ASN A 103 -12.27 28.69 39.79
N SER A 104 -13.36 29.44 39.98
CA SER A 104 -14.17 29.40 41.20
C SER A 104 -15.09 28.16 41.24
N PRO A 105 -15.37 27.56 42.41
CA PRO A 105 -16.27 26.43 42.52
C PRO A 105 -17.67 26.82 42.04
N ASN A 106 -18.15 26.14 41.00
CA ASN A 106 -19.40 26.41 40.31
C ASN A 106 -20.25 25.12 40.14
N LEU A 107 -21.56 25.29 39.93
CA LEU A 107 -22.54 24.24 39.64
C LEU A 107 -22.95 24.23 38.15
N ALA A 108 -22.38 25.14 37.36
CA ALA A 108 -22.72 25.34 35.95
C ALA A 108 -22.47 24.09 35.09
N LYS A 109 -23.34 23.84 34.11
CA LYS A 109 -23.13 22.80 33.09
C LYS A 109 -22.20 23.32 32.00
N ILE A 110 -20.91 23.37 32.29
CA ILE A 110 -19.88 23.95 31.43
C ILE A 110 -19.85 23.29 30.03
N GLN A 111 -20.12 21.98 29.94
CA GLN A 111 -20.14 21.24 28.65
C GLN A 111 -21.21 21.77 27.69
N LEU A 112 -22.44 21.97 28.17
CA LEU A 112 -23.55 22.48 27.34
C LEU A 112 -23.25 23.89 26.83
N VAL A 113 -22.61 24.73 27.66
CA VAL A 113 -22.19 26.07 27.26
C VAL A 113 -21.08 25.98 26.22
N GLY A 114 -20.09 25.11 26.42
CA GLY A 114 -19.02 24.87 25.45
C GLY A 114 -19.54 24.42 24.08
N ASP A 115 -20.51 23.51 24.04
CA ASP A 115 -21.13 23.04 22.79
C ASP A 115 -21.89 24.18 22.10
N ARG A 116 -22.71 24.95 22.84
CA ARG A 116 -23.41 26.13 22.30
C ARG A 116 -22.44 27.18 21.77
N CYS A 117 -21.38 27.49 22.51
CA CYS A 117 -20.35 28.45 22.09
C CYS A 117 -19.62 27.98 20.83
N PHE A 118 -19.42 26.67 20.67
CA PHE A 118 -18.82 26.10 19.47
C PHE A 118 -19.73 26.27 18.25
N ASP A 119 -21.03 25.99 18.40
CA ASP A 119 -22.02 26.14 17.33
C ASP A 119 -22.17 27.60 16.88
N GLU A 120 -22.07 28.55 17.83
CA GLU A 120 -22.12 30.00 17.56
C GLU A 120 -20.78 30.62 17.11
N LYS A 121 -19.73 29.79 16.90
CA LYS A 121 -18.39 30.21 16.47
C LYS A 121 -17.62 31.08 17.47
N LEU A 122 -18.00 31.07 18.75
CA LEU A 122 -17.30 31.74 19.85
C LEU A 122 -16.12 30.88 20.34
N TYR A 123 -15.16 30.60 19.46
CA TYR A 123 -14.14 29.60 19.71
C TYR A 123 -13.15 29.97 20.83
N LYS A 124 -12.86 31.26 21.05
CA LYS A 124 -11.96 31.71 22.13
C LYS A 124 -12.51 31.38 23.52
N ALA A 125 -13.80 31.64 23.74
CA ALA A 125 -14.48 31.28 24.98
C ALA A 125 -14.60 29.75 25.11
N ALA A 126 -14.94 29.05 24.01
CA ALA A 126 -15.01 27.59 23.99
C ALA A 126 -13.67 26.93 24.36
N LYS A 127 -12.53 27.47 23.91
CA LYS A 127 -11.18 26.99 24.27
C LYS A 127 -10.99 26.95 25.80
N LEU A 128 -11.32 28.04 26.49
CA LEU A 128 -11.17 28.14 27.94
C LEU A 128 -12.09 27.15 28.68
N LEU A 129 -13.34 27.05 28.22
CA LEU A 129 -14.32 26.12 28.78
C LEU A 129 -13.86 24.66 28.64
N TYR A 130 -13.40 24.26 27.45
CA TYR A 130 -12.96 22.88 27.21
C TYR A 130 -11.64 22.52 27.89
N ILE A 131 -10.73 23.49 28.09
CA ILE A 131 -9.51 23.29 28.89
C ILE A 131 -9.88 22.91 30.33
N ASN A 132 -10.84 23.60 30.96
CA ASN A 132 -11.21 23.28 32.34
C ASN A 132 -11.97 21.95 32.45
N ILE A 133 -12.84 21.62 31.47
CA ILE A 133 -13.55 20.32 31.45
C ILE A 133 -12.61 19.15 31.15
N SER A 134 -11.41 19.42 30.62
CA SER A 134 -10.50 18.38 30.07
C SER A 134 -11.13 17.57 28.93
N ASN A 135 -12.11 18.14 28.21
CA ASN A 135 -12.65 17.51 26.99
C ASN A 135 -11.74 17.85 25.80
N TYR A 136 -10.67 17.07 25.67
CA TYR A 136 -9.62 17.32 24.68
C TYR A 136 -10.08 17.09 23.23
N GLY A 137 -11.12 16.29 23.00
CA GLY A 137 -11.62 16.03 21.65
C GLY A 137 -12.28 17.27 21.03
N ARG A 138 -13.28 17.82 21.72
CA ARG A 138 -13.90 19.09 21.30
C ARG A 138 -12.91 20.25 21.34
N LEU A 139 -12.00 20.27 22.31
CA LEU A 139 -10.92 21.26 22.36
C LEU A 139 -10.08 21.24 21.07
N ALA A 140 -9.65 20.07 20.60
CA ALA A 140 -8.89 19.96 19.36
C ALA A 140 -9.67 20.54 18.17
N SER A 141 -10.97 20.20 18.03
CA SER A 141 -11.81 20.78 16.99
C SER A 141 -11.94 22.30 17.11
N THR A 142 -12.02 22.86 18.34
CA THR A 142 -12.07 24.32 18.54
C THR A 142 -10.75 25.01 18.18
N LEU A 143 -9.61 24.40 18.53
CA LEU A 143 -8.28 24.93 18.25
C LEU A 143 -7.98 24.92 16.75
N VAL A 144 -8.42 23.86 16.05
CA VAL A 144 -8.40 23.80 14.58
C VAL A 144 -9.16 24.97 13.97
N LYS A 145 -10.34 25.33 14.49
CA LYS A 145 -11.11 26.48 14.00
C LYS A 145 -10.51 27.84 14.37
N LEU A 146 -9.66 27.89 15.40
CA LEU A 146 -8.87 29.06 15.79
C LEU A 146 -7.53 29.18 15.06
N GLU A 147 -7.23 28.26 14.12
CA GLU A 147 -5.94 28.18 13.41
C GLU A 147 -4.72 27.95 14.33
N ASP A 148 -4.95 27.52 15.57
CA ASP A 148 -3.91 27.15 16.54
C ASP A 148 -3.59 25.66 16.43
N PHE A 149 -2.88 25.29 15.35
CA PHE A 149 -2.57 23.89 15.04
C PHE A 149 -1.63 23.23 16.05
N HIS A 150 -0.71 24.00 16.65
CA HIS A 150 0.21 23.46 17.65
C HIS A 150 -0.57 23.02 18.90
N GLY A 151 -1.43 23.88 19.43
CA GLY A 151 -2.31 23.53 20.54
C GLY A 151 -3.26 22.38 20.18
N ALA A 152 -3.76 22.33 18.94
CA ALA A 152 -4.65 21.26 18.48
C ALA A 152 -3.96 19.87 18.51
N VAL A 153 -2.69 19.78 18.09
CA VAL A 153 -1.91 18.54 18.14
C VAL A 153 -1.66 18.09 19.58
N GLU A 154 -1.37 19.02 20.50
CA GLU A 154 -1.21 18.69 21.92
C GLU A 154 -2.52 18.21 22.55
N ALA A 155 -3.64 18.85 22.21
CA ALA A 155 -4.98 18.43 22.64
C ALA A 155 -5.30 17.03 22.09
N ALA A 156 -5.03 16.78 20.81
CA ALA A 156 -5.22 15.45 20.20
C ALA A 156 -4.35 14.37 20.88
N ARG A 157 -3.11 14.70 21.28
CA ARG A 157 -2.25 13.80 22.07
C ARG A 157 -2.86 13.44 23.42
N LYS A 158 -3.49 14.40 24.10
CA LYS A 158 -4.17 14.16 25.38
C LYS A 158 -5.49 13.39 25.21
N ALA A 159 -6.22 13.62 24.11
CA ALA A 159 -7.44 12.89 23.79
C ALA A 159 -7.17 11.43 23.41
N ASN A 160 -6.09 11.20 22.65
CA ASN A 160 -5.67 9.90 22.13
C ASN A 160 -6.80 9.12 21.41
N THR A 161 -7.68 9.84 20.71
CA THR A 161 -8.73 9.23 19.88
C THR A 161 -8.39 9.36 18.41
N THR A 162 -8.74 8.34 17.64
CA THR A 162 -8.46 8.24 16.19
C THR A 162 -9.15 9.36 15.42
N HIS A 163 -10.41 9.59 15.75
CA HIS A 163 -11.25 10.65 15.20
C HIS A 163 -10.62 12.03 15.37
N THR A 164 -10.14 12.36 16.58
CA THR A 164 -9.51 13.66 16.82
C THR A 164 -8.22 13.85 16.05
N TRP A 165 -7.43 12.78 15.89
CA TRP A 165 -6.22 12.84 15.07
C TRP A 165 -6.54 13.07 13.58
N LYS A 166 -7.57 12.40 13.05
CA LYS A 166 -8.05 12.60 11.68
C LYS A 166 -8.51 14.03 11.43
N GLU A 167 -9.33 14.59 12.32
CA GLU A 167 -9.79 15.99 12.20
C GLU A 167 -8.62 16.97 12.18
N VAL A 168 -7.67 16.82 13.11
CA VAL A 168 -6.49 17.69 13.18
C VAL A 168 -5.61 17.52 11.95
N ASN A 169 -5.38 16.28 11.49
CA ASN A 169 -4.58 16.01 10.31
C ASN A 169 -5.21 16.61 9.04
N HIS A 170 -6.51 16.39 8.82
CA HIS A 170 -7.23 16.93 7.67
C HIS A 170 -7.17 18.46 7.63
N ALA A 171 -7.33 19.10 8.79
CA ALA A 171 -7.18 20.54 8.90
C ALA A 171 -5.74 21.00 8.62
N CYS A 172 -4.73 20.37 9.20
CA CYS A 172 -3.33 20.73 8.94
C CYS A 172 -2.97 20.60 7.46
N ILE A 173 -3.54 19.64 6.73
CA ILE A 173 -3.36 19.50 5.27
C ILE A 173 -4.02 20.66 4.51
N ASP A 174 -5.27 20.98 4.84
CA ASP A 174 -6.01 22.06 4.17
C ASP A 174 -5.30 23.41 4.35
N PHE A 175 -4.68 23.65 5.50
CA PHE A 175 -3.89 24.85 5.81
C PHE A 175 -2.40 24.73 5.44
N LYS A 176 -1.95 23.62 4.85
CA LYS A 176 -0.56 23.35 4.39
C LYS A 176 0.51 23.36 5.49
N GLU A 177 0.13 23.04 6.73
CA GLU A 177 1.04 22.86 7.86
C GLU A 177 1.56 21.42 7.91
N PHE A 178 2.44 21.06 6.97
CA PHE A 178 2.85 19.67 6.75
C PHE A 178 3.64 19.05 7.90
N ARG A 179 4.45 19.84 8.63
CA ARG A 179 5.22 19.33 9.78
C ARG A 179 4.31 18.83 10.90
N LEU A 180 3.24 19.57 11.19
CA LEU A 180 2.27 19.18 12.21
C LEU A 180 1.36 18.06 11.70
N ALA A 181 0.99 18.11 10.41
CA ALA A 181 0.26 17.02 9.75
C ALA A 181 1.05 15.69 9.82
N GLN A 182 2.37 15.72 9.68
CA GLN A 182 3.21 14.53 9.77
C GLN A 182 3.12 13.90 11.17
N ILE A 183 3.24 14.70 12.22
CA ILE A 183 3.14 14.21 13.61
C ILE A 183 1.75 13.60 13.87
N ALA A 184 0.69 14.27 13.43
CA ALA A 184 -0.67 13.75 13.58
C ALA A 184 -0.87 12.47 12.74
N GLY A 185 -0.36 12.45 11.51
CA GLY A 185 -0.48 11.33 10.58
C GLY A 185 0.20 10.06 11.09
N LEU A 186 1.34 10.18 11.78
CA LEU A 186 2.04 9.03 12.36
C LEU A 186 1.18 8.28 13.39
N HIS A 187 0.32 8.99 14.12
CA HIS A 187 -0.59 8.36 15.09
C HIS A 187 -1.78 7.68 14.41
N ILE A 188 -2.20 8.16 13.23
CA ILE A 188 -3.30 7.59 12.45
C ILE A 188 -2.84 6.32 11.72
N ILE A 189 -1.68 6.36 11.07
CA ILE A 189 -1.18 5.28 10.20
C ILE A 189 -0.93 3.97 10.95
N ILE A 190 -0.74 4.01 12.27
CA ILE A 190 -0.62 2.78 13.08
C ILE A 190 -1.89 1.91 12.94
N GLN A 191 -3.04 2.52 12.69
CA GLN A 191 -4.31 1.82 12.51
C GLN A 191 -4.53 1.47 11.05
N ALA A 192 -4.63 0.16 10.78
CA ALA A 192 -4.75 -0.36 9.42
C ALA A 192 -6.04 0.06 8.70
N ASP A 193 -7.15 0.16 9.43
CA ASP A 193 -8.47 0.44 8.86
C ASP A 193 -8.58 1.87 8.32
N GLU A 194 -7.83 2.82 8.91
CA GLU A 194 -7.89 4.25 8.59
C GLU A 194 -6.87 4.67 7.51
N LEU A 195 -5.94 3.78 7.17
CA LEU A 195 -4.83 4.08 6.26
C LEU A 195 -5.31 4.44 4.84
N GLU A 196 -6.31 3.73 4.33
CA GLU A 196 -6.81 3.93 2.97
C GLU A 196 -7.53 5.28 2.82
N GLU A 197 -8.35 5.65 3.81
CA GLU A 197 -9.04 6.94 3.83
C GLU A 197 -8.05 8.11 3.92
N LEU A 198 -7.04 7.99 4.79
CA LEU A 198 -6.00 9.01 4.92
C LEU A 198 -5.26 9.23 3.59
N VAL A 199 -4.86 8.16 2.92
CA VAL A 199 -4.13 8.25 1.65
C VAL A 199 -5.01 8.87 0.56
N GLN A 200 -6.28 8.49 0.47
CA GLN A 200 -7.23 9.12 -0.46
C GLN A 200 -7.39 10.63 -0.18
N TYR A 201 -7.44 11.04 1.09
CA TYR A 201 -7.55 12.44 1.46
C TYR A 201 -6.38 13.27 0.94
N TYR A 202 -5.16 12.79 1.15
CA TYR A 202 -3.96 13.46 0.62
C TYR A 202 -3.87 13.41 -0.91
N GLU A 203 -4.23 12.28 -1.54
CA GLU A 203 -4.22 12.14 -3.01
C GLU A 203 -5.20 13.14 -3.66
N ASN A 204 -6.40 13.30 -3.10
CA ASN A 204 -7.42 14.24 -3.59
C ASN A 204 -6.98 15.71 -3.51
N ARG A 205 -6.08 16.05 -2.57
CA ARG A 205 -5.50 17.39 -2.42
C ARG A 205 -4.22 17.59 -3.23
N GLY A 206 -3.66 16.52 -3.82
CA GLY A 206 -2.44 16.56 -4.61
C GLY A 206 -1.14 16.58 -3.81
N HIS A 207 -1.19 16.28 -2.50
CA HIS A 207 -0.03 16.31 -1.61
C HIS A 207 0.68 14.94 -1.54
N PHE A 208 1.19 14.47 -2.67
CA PHE A 208 1.74 13.11 -2.80
C PHE A 208 3.09 12.91 -2.09
N GLU A 209 3.98 13.90 -2.17
CA GLU A 209 5.31 13.83 -1.53
C GLU A 209 5.20 13.70 -0.01
N GLU A 210 4.25 14.43 0.58
CA GLU A 210 4.04 14.44 2.03
C GLU A 210 3.50 13.10 2.55
N VAL A 211 2.62 12.42 1.81
CA VAL A 211 2.17 11.06 2.17
C VAL A 211 3.31 10.07 2.11
N ILE A 212 4.16 10.19 1.08
CA ILE A 212 5.31 9.31 0.91
C ILE A 212 6.27 9.51 2.09
N GLN A 213 6.60 10.75 2.45
CA GLN A 213 7.46 11.06 3.60
C GLN A 213 6.84 10.59 4.93
N LEU A 214 5.53 10.78 5.08
CA LEU A 214 4.79 10.34 6.25
C LEU A 214 4.84 8.80 6.39
N LEU A 215 4.63 8.06 5.30
CA LEU A 215 4.73 6.61 5.29
C LEU A 215 6.16 6.14 5.50
N GLU A 216 7.15 6.73 4.82
CA GLU A 216 8.60 6.50 5.02
C GLU A 216 8.97 6.59 6.51
N ALA A 217 8.53 7.65 7.19
CA ALA A 217 8.72 7.81 8.63
C ALA A 217 7.94 6.75 9.45
N GLY A 218 6.73 6.40 9.03
CA GLY A 218 5.90 5.37 9.64
C GLY A 218 6.51 3.97 9.60
N LEU A 219 7.28 3.61 8.56
CA LEU A 219 7.95 2.30 8.47
C LEU A 219 8.99 2.08 9.57
N GLY A 220 9.55 3.16 10.13
CA GLY A 220 10.51 3.09 11.22
C GLY A 220 9.88 2.79 12.59
N LEU A 221 8.54 2.79 12.69
CA LEU A 221 7.84 2.53 13.94
C LEU A 221 7.71 1.02 14.20
N GLU A 222 7.85 0.61 15.47
CA GLU A 222 7.71 -0.80 15.89
C GLU A 222 6.32 -1.39 15.57
N GLN A 223 5.28 -0.54 15.56
CA GLN A 223 3.89 -0.93 15.29
C GLN A 223 3.53 -0.91 13.79
N ALA A 224 4.51 -0.82 12.88
CA ALA A 224 4.22 -0.80 11.45
C ALA A 224 3.56 -2.11 11.01
N HIS A 225 2.42 -2.03 10.31
CA HIS A 225 1.66 -3.17 9.80
C HIS A 225 1.85 -3.34 8.28
N ASN A 226 1.53 -4.51 7.73
CA ASN A 226 1.80 -4.89 6.33
C ASN A 226 1.09 -3.98 5.29
N GLY A 227 -0.05 -3.39 5.69
CA GLY A 227 -0.80 -2.40 4.90
C GLY A 227 0.05 -1.19 4.53
N MET A 228 0.86 -0.67 5.46
CA MET A 228 1.74 0.48 5.22
C MET A 228 2.74 0.23 4.09
N PHE A 229 3.41 -0.92 4.11
CA PHE A 229 4.37 -1.33 3.08
C PHE A 229 3.70 -1.48 1.72
N THR A 230 2.50 -2.06 1.69
CA THR A 230 1.76 -2.27 0.45
C THR A 230 1.29 -0.95 -0.14
N THR A 231 0.73 -0.07 0.69
CA THR A 231 0.23 1.25 0.25
C THR A 231 1.37 2.17 -0.17
N LEU A 232 2.52 2.14 0.53
CA LEU A 232 3.71 2.85 0.09
C LEU A 232 4.21 2.33 -1.26
N GLY A 233 4.24 1.01 -1.47
CA GLY A 233 4.56 0.41 -2.77
C GLY A 233 3.62 0.90 -3.89
N VAL A 234 2.32 1.02 -3.62
CA VAL A 234 1.35 1.59 -4.57
C VAL A 234 1.65 3.07 -4.85
N LEU A 235 2.00 3.87 -3.85
CA LEU A 235 2.36 5.27 -4.06
C LEU A 235 3.66 5.44 -4.85
N TYR A 236 4.67 4.61 -4.58
CA TYR A 236 5.89 4.60 -5.41
C TYR A 236 5.61 4.21 -6.85
N SER A 237 4.73 3.23 -7.09
CA SER A 237 4.34 2.87 -8.45
C SER A 237 3.72 4.05 -9.22
N LYS A 238 2.95 4.92 -8.55
CA LYS A 238 2.29 6.07 -9.17
C LYS A 238 3.23 7.26 -9.36
N TYR A 239 4.00 7.61 -8.33
CA TYR A 239 4.69 8.91 -8.25
C TYR A 239 6.21 8.82 -8.28
N ASN A 240 6.83 7.70 -7.89
CA ASN A 240 8.28 7.56 -7.86
C ASN A 240 8.77 6.14 -8.18
N VAL A 241 8.96 5.89 -9.48
CA VAL A 241 9.37 4.57 -10.00
C VAL A 241 10.77 4.18 -9.54
N ALA A 242 11.69 5.14 -9.41
CA ALA A 242 13.09 4.86 -9.08
C ALA A 242 13.26 4.19 -7.70
N LYS A 243 12.49 4.64 -6.69
CA LYS A 243 12.51 4.07 -5.34
C LYS A 243 11.73 2.76 -5.21
N MET A 244 10.86 2.44 -6.16
CA MET A 244 9.99 1.26 -6.07
C MET A 244 10.78 -0.04 -6.01
N MET A 245 11.80 -0.18 -6.86
CA MET A 245 12.63 -1.40 -6.89
C MET A 245 13.38 -1.60 -5.57
N GLU A 246 13.88 -0.53 -4.96
CA GLU A 246 14.57 -0.59 -3.66
C GLU A 246 13.60 -1.00 -2.55
N HIS A 247 12.40 -0.42 -2.53
CA HIS A 247 11.36 -0.80 -1.57
C HIS A 247 11.03 -2.30 -1.68
N ILE A 248 10.78 -2.82 -2.88
CA ILE A 248 10.39 -4.22 -3.05
C ILE A 248 11.50 -5.16 -2.57
N LYS A 249 12.77 -4.84 -2.84
CA LYS A 249 13.92 -5.63 -2.38
C LYS A 249 14.05 -5.65 -0.85
N LEU A 250 13.84 -4.51 -0.20
CA LEU A 250 14.00 -4.39 1.26
C LEU A 250 12.86 -5.05 2.04
N TYR A 251 11.62 -4.96 1.52
CA TYR A 251 10.42 -5.30 2.29
C TYR A 251 9.59 -6.44 1.67
N SER A 252 10.21 -7.30 0.86
CA SER A 252 9.55 -8.41 0.14
C SER A 252 8.70 -9.33 1.00
N SER A 253 9.07 -9.55 2.27
CA SER A 253 8.35 -10.42 3.20
C SER A 253 7.08 -9.82 3.82
N ARG A 254 6.93 -8.49 3.80
CA ARG A 254 5.85 -7.77 4.49
C ARG A 254 4.82 -7.13 3.57
N ILE A 255 5.06 -7.18 2.25
CA ILE A 255 4.19 -6.58 1.23
C ILE A 255 3.15 -7.60 0.77
N ASN A 256 1.94 -7.14 0.46
CA ASN A 256 0.97 -7.92 -0.30
C ASN A 256 1.36 -7.93 -1.80
N ILE A 257 2.07 -8.99 -2.20
CA ILE A 257 2.62 -9.14 -3.56
C ILE A 257 1.51 -9.12 -4.64
N PRO A 258 0.40 -9.89 -4.53
CA PRO A 258 -0.67 -9.86 -5.54
C PRO A 258 -1.28 -8.48 -5.81
N ARG A 259 -1.48 -7.67 -4.76
CA ARG A 259 -2.00 -6.29 -4.93
C ARG A 259 -1.01 -5.42 -5.69
N LEU A 260 0.28 -5.55 -5.39
CA LEU A 260 1.34 -4.77 -6.04
C LEU A 260 1.57 -5.20 -7.49
N ILE A 261 1.43 -6.50 -7.81
CA ILE A 261 1.47 -7.02 -9.18
C ILE A 261 0.42 -6.33 -10.05
N ARG A 262 -0.85 -6.33 -9.62
CA ARG A 262 -1.94 -5.66 -10.38
C ARG A 262 -1.66 -4.18 -10.60
N GLN A 263 -1.10 -3.51 -9.60
CA GLN A 263 -0.74 -2.10 -9.70
C GLN A 263 0.43 -1.87 -10.67
N ALA A 264 1.46 -2.70 -10.61
CA ALA A 264 2.62 -2.63 -11.50
C ALA A 264 2.27 -2.97 -12.96
N GLU A 265 1.33 -3.89 -13.17
CA GLU A 265 0.74 -4.18 -14.49
C GLU A 265 0.00 -2.96 -15.04
N TYR A 266 -0.83 -2.32 -14.22
CA TYR A 266 -1.58 -1.11 -14.60
C TYR A 266 -0.65 0.07 -14.94
N MET A 267 0.45 0.22 -14.20
CA MET A 267 1.44 1.29 -14.41
C MET A 267 2.55 0.94 -15.41
N HIS A 268 2.53 -0.27 -15.99
CA HIS A 268 3.51 -0.77 -16.97
C HIS A 268 4.97 -0.75 -16.48
N GLN A 269 5.20 -1.10 -15.21
CA GLN A 269 6.53 -1.17 -14.58
C GLN A 269 7.12 -2.56 -14.73
N TRP A 270 7.62 -2.87 -15.93
CA TRP A 270 7.99 -4.24 -16.30
C TRP A 270 9.18 -4.80 -15.52
N ASN A 271 10.11 -3.96 -15.06
CA ASN A 271 11.27 -4.39 -14.28
C ASN A 271 10.88 -4.87 -12.88
N GLU A 272 10.12 -4.02 -12.19
CA GLU A 272 9.60 -4.27 -10.86
C GLU A 272 8.59 -5.42 -10.90
N LEU A 273 7.72 -5.46 -11.91
CA LEU A 273 6.76 -6.53 -12.13
C LEU A 273 7.44 -7.89 -12.31
N CYS A 274 8.48 -7.98 -13.16
CA CYS A 274 9.24 -9.21 -13.34
C CYS A 274 9.82 -9.71 -12.01
N TYR A 275 10.32 -8.79 -11.19
CA TYR A 275 10.87 -9.12 -9.87
C TYR A 275 9.79 -9.59 -8.90
N LEU A 276 8.60 -8.96 -8.90
CA LEU A 276 7.47 -9.38 -8.09
C LEU A 276 6.98 -10.79 -8.44
N TYR A 277 6.90 -11.13 -9.74
CA TYR A 277 6.57 -12.49 -10.16
C TYR A 277 7.61 -13.52 -9.72
N VAL A 278 8.91 -13.17 -9.76
CA VAL A 278 9.98 -14.05 -9.27
C VAL A 278 9.84 -14.29 -7.77
N LEU A 279 9.48 -13.27 -6.98
CA LEU A 279 9.22 -13.40 -5.55
C LEU A 279 7.96 -14.22 -5.25
N TYR A 280 6.94 -14.14 -6.11
CA TYR A 280 5.70 -14.90 -5.97
C TYR A 280 5.77 -16.31 -6.58
N GLU A 281 6.95 -16.72 -7.07
CA GLU A 281 7.20 -18.01 -7.73
C GLU A 281 6.40 -18.24 -9.03
N GLU A 282 5.81 -17.17 -9.59
CA GLU A 282 5.12 -17.19 -10.89
C GLU A 282 6.11 -16.94 -12.05
N PHE A 283 7.06 -17.86 -12.23
CA PHE A 283 8.10 -17.74 -13.25
C PHE A 283 7.53 -17.71 -14.69
N ASP A 284 6.39 -18.37 -14.92
CA ASP A 284 5.72 -18.40 -16.23
C ASP A 284 5.26 -17.01 -16.69
N ASN A 285 4.69 -16.22 -15.76
CA ASN A 285 4.22 -14.89 -16.06
C ASN A 285 5.39 -13.91 -16.20
N SER A 286 6.43 -14.08 -15.37
CA SER A 286 7.68 -13.32 -15.49
C SER A 286 8.30 -13.44 -16.88
N ILE A 287 8.40 -14.66 -17.44
CA ILE A 287 8.96 -14.86 -18.79
C ILE A 287 8.10 -14.25 -19.87
N LYS A 288 6.77 -14.39 -19.79
CA LYS A 288 5.87 -13.79 -20.78
C LYS A 288 6.06 -12.27 -20.83
N VAL A 289 6.20 -11.62 -19.68
CA VAL A 289 6.48 -10.18 -19.60
C VAL A 289 7.84 -9.86 -20.20
N MET A 290 8.88 -10.65 -19.92
CA MET A 290 10.22 -10.45 -20.51
C MET A 290 10.24 -10.58 -22.04
N ILE A 291 9.43 -11.50 -22.59
CA ILE A 291 9.30 -11.69 -24.05
C ILE A 291 8.53 -10.54 -24.68
N GLN A 292 7.43 -10.08 -24.05
CA GLN A 292 6.62 -8.99 -24.58
C GLN A 292 7.29 -7.62 -24.46
N HIS A 293 8.10 -7.42 -23.41
CA HIS A 293 8.77 -6.15 -23.13
C HIS A 293 10.29 -6.29 -22.93
N PRO A 294 11.05 -6.60 -23.99
CA PRO A 294 12.49 -6.89 -23.90
C PRO A 294 13.33 -5.71 -23.44
N ILE A 295 13.03 -4.50 -23.93
CA ILE A 295 13.91 -3.32 -23.76
C ILE A 295 14.11 -2.96 -22.28
N GLN A 296 13.05 -3.12 -21.46
CA GLN A 296 13.08 -2.67 -20.08
C GLN A 296 13.46 -3.80 -19.13
N SER A 297 12.92 -5.01 -19.33
CA SER A 297 12.95 -6.09 -18.34
C SER A 297 13.98 -7.18 -18.60
N TRP A 298 14.50 -7.29 -19.84
CA TRP A 298 15.34 -8.41 -20.21
C TRP A 298 16.78 -8.24 -19.72
N SER A 299 17.29 -9.30 -19.11
CA SER A 299 18.70 -9.47 -18.82
C SER A 299 19.04 -10.95 -19.00
N HIS A 300 20.05 -11.23 -19.83
CA HIS A 300 20.40 -12.60 -20.22
C HIS A 300 20.63 -13.52 -19.00
N THR A 301 21.32 -13.03 -17.97
CA THR A 301 21.62 -13.81 -16.76
C THR A 301 20.35 -14.11 -15.96
N LYS A 302 19.53 -13.08 -15.68
CA LYS A 302 18.27 -13.23 -14.96
C LYS A 302 17.30 -14.16 -15.69
N PHE A 303 17.22 -14.03 -17.02
CA PHE A 303 16.34 -14.85 -17.85
C PHE A 303 16.70 -16.33 -17.73
N LYS A 304 18.00 -16.69 -17.79
CA LYS A 304 18.46 -18.08 -17.66
C LYS A 304 18.07 -18.71 -16.32
N ASP A 305 18.22 -17.97 -15.24
CA ASP A 305 17.90 -18.46 -13.89
C ASP A 305 16.39 -18.70 -13.70
N ILE A 306 15.56 -17.84 -14.29
CA ILE A 306 14.09 -17.93 -14.23
C ILE A 306 13.60 -19.09 -15.09
N VAL A 307 14.13 -19.22 -16.31
CA VAL A 307 13.76 -20.26 -17.27
C VAL A 307 13.93 -21.66 -16.69
N GLN A 308 14.98 -21.94 -15.92
CA GLN A 308 15.17 -23.28 -15.32
C GLN A 308 14.01 -23.71 -14.42
N LYS A 309 13.32 -22.77 -13.77
CA LYS A 309 12.29 -23.03 -12.77
C LYS A 309 10.88 -23.14 -13.36
N VAL A 310 10.72 -22.82 -14.64
CA VAL A 310 9.44 -22.85 -15.35
C VAL A 310 8.91 -24.27 -15.49
N ALA A 311 7.61 -24.43 -15.24
CA ALA A 311 6.93 -25.71 -15.41
C ALA A 311 6.40 -25.89 -16.84
N THR A 312 5.97 -24.80 -17.48
CA THR A 312 5.29 -24.85 -18.77
C THR A 312 6.28 -24.95 -19.94
N ILE A 313 6.30 -26.09 -20.62
CA ILE A 313 7.22 -26.37 -21.76
C ILE A 313 6.98 -25.41 -22.94
N GLU A 314 5.74 -24.96 -23.16
CA GLU A 314 5.44 -23.99 -24.25
C GLU A 314 6.19 -22.67 -24.10
N ASN A 315 6.43 -22.22 -22.85
CA ASN A 315 7.16 -20.99 -22.61
C ASN A 315 8.63 -21.13 -23.03
N TYR A 316 9.19 -22.34 -23.04
CA TYR A 316 10.54 -22.58 -23.58
C TYR A 316 10.61 -22.34 -25.07
N TYR A 317 9.65 -22.84 -25.85
CA TYR A 317 9.63 -22.62 -27.30
C TYR A 317 9.40 -21.15 -27.66
N LYS A 318 8.50 -20.47 -26.93
CA LYS A 318 8.32 -19.01 -27.08
C LYS A 318 9.59 -18.24 -26.74
N SER A 319 10.30 -18.64 -25.69
CA SER A 319 11.60 -18.06 -25.32
C SER A 319 12.65 -18.29 -26.41
N LEU A 320 12.69 -19.49 -27.00
CA LEU A 320 13.61 -19.81 -28.09
C LEU A 320 13.32 -18.97 -29.33
N GLN A 321 12.05 -18.81 -29.70
CA GLN A 321 11.65 -17.93 -30.80
C GLN A 321 12.10 -16.49 -30.55
N PHE A 322 11.85 -15.97 -29.33
CA PHE A 322 12.28 -14.64 -28.94
C PHE A 322 13.81 -14.45 -29.03
N TYR A 323 14.59 -15.41 -28.51
CA TYR A 323 16.05 -15.36 -28.60
C TYR A 323 16.56 -15.49 -30.03
N LEU A 324 15.91 -16.29 -30.88
CA LEU A 324 16.28 -16.41 -32.28
C LEU A 324 16.02 -15.11 -33.06
N GLU A 325 14.90 -14.43 -32.79
CA GLU A 325 14.55 -13.19 -33.47
C GLU A 325 15.40 -12.00 -33.00
N GLN A 326 15.67 -11.88 -31.70
CA GLN A 326 16.29 -10.68 -31.11
C GLN A 326 17.78 -10.87 -30.76
N HIS A 327 18.21 -12.06 -30.35
CA HIS A 327 19.56 -12.32 -29.84
C HIS A 327 20.16 -13.64 -30.36
N PRO A 328 20.45 -13.78 -31.67
CA PRO A 328 20.91 -15.04 -32.25
C PRO A 328 22.15 -15.62 -31.55
N LEU A 329 23.13 -14.80 -31.17
CA LEU A 329 24.38 -15.30 -30.58
C LEU A 329 24.21 -15.95 -29.19
N LEU A 330 23.16 -15.60 -28.45
CA LEU A 330 22.93 -16.05 -27.07
C LEU A 330 22.01 -17.28 -26.97
N VAL A 331 21.48 -17.77 -28.10
CA VAL A 331 20.57 -18.92 -28.15
C VAL A 331 21.25 -20.19 -27.66
N VAL A 332 22.53 -20.39 -28.00
CA VAL A 332 23.29 -21.59 -27.60
C VAL A 332 23.35 -21.70 -26.08
N ASP A 333 23.63 -20.58 -25.39
CA ASP A 333 23.73 -20.53 -23.93
C ASP A 333 22.39 -20.77 -23.24
N LEU A 334 21.28 -20.37 -23.88
CA LEU A 334 19.92 -20.66 -23.41
C LEU A 334 19.59 -22.15 -23.59
N LEU A 335 19.91 -22.71 -24.76
CA LEU A 335 19.67 -24.11 -25.08
C LEU A 335 20.42 -25.07 -24.14
N VAL A 336 21.66 -24.75 -23.78
CA VAL A 336 22.45 -25.54 -22.81
C VAL A 336 21.71 -25.67 -21.48
N VAL A 337 21.16 -24.57 -20.96
CA VAL A 337 20.39 -24.55 -19.71
C VAL A 337 19.09 -25.36 -19.82
N LEU A 338 18.48 -25.36 -21.00
CA LEU A 338 17.20 -25.98 -21.26
C LEU A 338 17.25 -27.48 -21.61
N THR A 339 18.46 -28.01 -21.84
CA THR A 339 18.73 -29.41 -22.21
C THR A 339 17.90 -30.46 -21.46
N PRO A 340 17.77 -30.46 -20.12
CA PRO A 340 17.15 -31.58 -19.42
C PRO A 340 15.62 -31.69 -19.58
N ARG A 341 14.94 -30.67 -20.10
CA ARG A 341 13.46 -30.60 -20.13
C ARG A 341 12.86 -30.38 -21.52
N ILE A 342 13.69 -30.15 -22.53
CA ILE A 342 13.23 -29.82 -23.88
C ILE A 342 13.25 -31.06 -24.77
N ASP A 343 12.24 -31.15 -25.63
CA ASP A 343 12.25 -32.07 -26.77
C ASP A 343 13.16 -31.49 -27.87
N HIS A 344 14.31 -32.14 -28.03
CA HIS A 344 15.36 -31.72 -28.96
C HIS A 344 14.88 -31.80 -30.42
N SER A 345 14.07 -32.80 -30.77
CA SER A 345 13.53 -33.00 -32.12
C SER A 345 12.69 -31.80 -32.56
N ARG A 346 11.84 -31.29 -31.66
CA ARG A 346 11.05 -30.08 -31.91
C ARG A 346 11.90 -28.82 -32.06
N VAL A 347 12.96 -28.66 -31.26
CA VAL A 347 13.87 -27.51 -31.40
C VAL A 347 14.55 -27.50 -32.77
N VAL A 348 15.05 -28.65 -33.23
CA VAL A 348 15.74 -28.69 -34.53
C VAL A 348 14.76 -28.39 -35.68
N MET A 349 13.51 -28.83 -35.58
CA MET A 349 12.46 -28.49 -36.55
C MET A 349 12.18 -26.98 -36.60
N GLU A 350 11.99 -26.32 -35.45
CA GLU A 350 11.75 -24.87 -35.37
C GLU A 350 12.94 -24.07 -35.93
N MET A 351 14.16 -24.49 -35.63
CA MET A 351 15.36 -23.80 -36.08
C MET A 351 15.65 -24.03 -37.57
N ARG A 352 15.18 -25.15 -38.13
CA ARG A 352 15.17 -25.39 -39.59
C ARG A 352 14.17 -24.47 -40.29
N LYS A 353 12.95 -24.31 -39.75
CA LYS A 353 11.98 -23.34 -40.29
C LYS A 353 12.56 -21.93 -40.32
N ALA A 354 13.31 -21.57 -39.28
CA ALA A 354 14.01 -20.29 -39.18
C ALA A 354 15.30 -20.19 -40.02
N GLN A 355 15.70 -21.24 -40.75
CA GLN A 355 16.92 -21.30 -41.58
C GLN A 355 18.26 -21.03 -40.85
N HIS A 356 18.28 -21.03 -39.51
CA HIS A 356 19.47 -20.73 -38.69
C HIS A 356 20.13 -21.97 -38.08
N LEU A 357 20.12 -23.10 -38.81
CA LEU A 357 20.73 -24.36 -38.37
C LEU A 357 22.22 -24.27 -37.97
N PRO A 358 23.08 -23.46 -38.65
CA PRO A 358 24.50 -23.39 -38.29
C PRO A 358 24.79 -22.88 -36.88
N LEU A 359 23.88 -22.10 -36.31
CA LEU A 359 24.04 -21.47 -34.99
C LEU A 359 24.03 -22.50 -33.85
N ILE A 360 23.34 -23.63 -34.04
CA ILE A 360 23.15 -24.67 -33.02
C ILE A 360 24.25 -25.73 -33.09
N LYS A 361 25.18 -25.65 -34.06
CA LYS A 361 26.27 -26.63 -34.19
C LYS A 361 26.99 -26.92 -32.85
N PRO A 362 27.33 -25.91 -32.01
CA PRO A 362 27.95 -26.17 -30.71
C PRO A 362 27.02 -26.90 -29.73
N TYR A 363 25.72 -26.62 -29.77
CA TYR A 363 24.72 -27.28 -28.91
C TYR A 363 24.45 -28.72 -29.34
N LEU A 364 24.31 -28.98 -30.64
CA LEU A 364 24.18 -30.34 -31.17
C LEU A 364 25.40 -31.20 -30.81
N HIS A 365 26.60 -30.62 -30.86
CA HIS A 365 27.82 -31.30 -30.44
C HIS A 365 27.83 -31.66 -28.95
N ALA A 366 27.22 -30.81 -28.10
CA ALA A 366 27.09 -31.10 -26.67
C ALA A 366 26.05 -32.19 -26.37
N LEU A 367 24.94 -32.23 -27.12
CA LEU A 367 23.84 -33.19 -26.97
C LEU A 367 24.17 -34.62 -27.46
N GLN A 368 25.12 -34.73 -28.37
CA GLN A 368 25.54 -35.98 -29.02
C GLN A 368 26.13 -37.04 -28.08
N LYS A 369 26.24 -36.77 -26.77
CA LYS A 369 26.77 -37.69 -25.76
C LYS A 369 25.72 -38.67 -25.19
N THR A 370 24.46 -38.60 -25.62
CA THR A 370 23.38 -39.47 -25.11
C THR A 370 22.77 -40.28 -26.25
N GLN A 371 22.57 -41.59 -26.02
CA GLN A 371 22.17 -42.56 -27.05
C GLN A 371 20.83 -42.28 -27.71
N GLU A 372 19.80 -41.99 -26.91
CA GLU A 372 18.45 -41.70 -27.37
C GLU A 372 18.43 -40.46 -28.28
N ILE A 373 19.13 -39.41 -27.87
CA ILE A 373 19.22 -38.15 -28.63
C ILE A 373 20.03 -38.35 -29.91
N GLY A 374 21.08 -39.19 -29.88
CA GLY A 374 21.85 -39.56 -31.06
C GLY A 374 20.99 -40.23 -32.14
N GLU A 375 20.15 -41.20 -31.76
CA GLU A 375 19.26 -41.92 -32.69
C GLU A 375 18.13 -41.02 -33.24
N GLU A 376 17.54 -40.16 -32.41
CA GLU A 376 16.56 -39.15 -32.86
C GLU A 376 17.17 -38.14 -33.82
N LEU A 377 18.37 -37.63 -33.52
CA LEU A 377 19.09 -36.72 -34.39
C LEU A 377 19.48 -37.37 -35.72
N LEU A 378 19.88 -38.65 -35.72
CA LEU A 378 20.13 -39.40 -36.95
C LEU A 378 18.88 -39.51 -37.82
N THR A 379 17.75 -39.89 -37.21
CA THR A 379 16.46 -39.97 -37.90
C THR A 379 16.11 -38.62 -38.51
N PHE A 380 16.30 -37.54 -37.75
CA PHE A 380 16.10 -36.17 -38.22
C PHE A 380 17.03 -35.78 -39.39
N PHE A 381 18.34 -36.05 -39.32
CA PHE A 381 19.26 -35.68 -40.41
C PHE A 381 18.93 -36.40 -41.71
N VAL A 382 18.47 -37.64 -41.60
CA VAL A 382 18.11 -38.51 -42.71
C VAL A 382 16.78 -38.08 -43.34
N GLU A 383 15.74 -37.80 -42.53
CA GLU A 383 14.45 -37.28 -43.01
C GLU A 383 14.57 -35.92 -43.70
N ASN A 384 15.59 -35.14 -43.36
CA ASN A 384 15.81 -33.79 -43.88
C ASN A 384 16.88 -33.68 -44.97
N GLU A 385 17.35 -34.82 -45.50
CA GLU A 385 18.34 -34.96 -46.58
C GLU A 385 19.71 -34.30 -46.30
N LEU A 386 20.06 -34.08 -45.02
CA LEU A 386 21.36 -33.51 -44.62
C LEU A 386 22.43 -34.62 -44.53
N LYS A 387 22.82 -35.13 -45.70
CA LYS A 387 23.74 -36.29 -45.85
C LYS A 387 25.11 -36.08 -45.19
N GLU A 388 25.63 -34.86 -45.23
CA GLU A 388 26.93 -34.51 -44.65
C GLU A 388 26.90 -34.48 -43.12
N CYS A 389 25.80 -33.97 -42.54
CA CYS A 389 25.61 -33.95 -41.09
C CYS A 389 25.37 -35.36 -40.55
N PHE A 390 24.68 -36.21 -41.32
CA PHE A 390 24.49 -37.63 -40.98
C PHE A 390 25.83 -38.37 -40.85
N GLY A 391 26.71 -38.26 -41.86
CA GLY A 391 28.05 -38.87 -41.81
C GLY A 391 28.91 -38.34 -40.66
N ALA A 392 28.88 -37.02 -40.40
CA ALA A 392 29.61 -36.42 -39.29
C ALA A 392 29.08 -36.88 -37.91
N CYS A 393 27.76 -37.04 -37.75
CA CYS A 393 27.16 -37.52 -36.51
C CYS A 393 27.49 -38.99 -36.25
N LEU A 394 27.44 -39.85 -37.28
CA LEU A 394 27.86 -41.25 -37.17
C LEU A 394 29.34 -41.38 -36.78
N TYR A 395 30.21 -40.53 -37.33
CA TYR A 395 31.63 -40.56 -36.99
C TYR A 395 31.92 -40.10 -35.55
N MET A 396 31.24 -39.04 -35.09
CA MET A 396 31.47 -38.49 -33.75
C MET A 396 30.81 -39.31 -32.64
N CYS A 397 29.66 -39.91 -32.89
CA CYS A 397 28.87 -40.64 -31.89
C CYS A 397 29.08 -42.17 -32.01
N TYR A 398 30.26 -42.56 -32.51
CA TYR A 398 30.58 -43.92 -32.89
C TYR A 398 30.37 -44.94 -31.75
N ASP A 399 30.66 -44.54 -30.52
CA ASP A 399 30.57 -45.40 -29.33
C ASP A 399 29.14 -45.61 -28.82
N ILE A 400 28.20 -44.76 -29.22
CA ILE A 400 26.91 -44.61 -28.55
C ILE A 400 25.76 -45.10 -29.46
N ILE A 401 25.87 -44.91 -30.77
CA ILE A 401 24.81 -45.25 -31.72
C ILE A 401 24.79 -46.75 -32.01
N ARG A 402 23.61 -47.36 -32.01
CA ARG A 402 23.49 -48.77 -32.41
C ARG A 402 23.63 -48.93 -33.94
N PRO A 403 24.50 -49.85 -34.41
CA PRO A 403 24.76 -50.00 -35.84
C PRO A 403 23.56 -50.48 -36.67
N ASP A 404 22.63 -51.21 -36.06
CA ASP A 404 21.38 -51.68 -36.67
C ASP A 404 20.48 -50.51 -37.08
N VAL A 405 20.25 -49.55 -36.18
CA VAL A 405 19.46 -48.34 -36.44
C VAL A 405 20.10 -47.48 -37.53
N ALA A 406 21.43 -47.29 -37.45
CA ALA A 406 22.16 -46.53 -38.46
C ALA A 406 22.08 -47.17 -39.86
N LEU A 407 22.17 -48.50 -39.95
CA LEU A 407 22.07 -49.25 -41.19
C LEU A 407 20.64 -49.21 -41.75
N GLU A 408 19.62 -49.37 -40.90
CA GLU A 408 18.22 -49.30 -41.31
C GLU A 408 17.89 -47.93 -41.92
N LEU A 409 18.28 -46.84 -41.24
CA LEU A 409 18.08 -45.48 -41.72
C LEU A 409 18.86 -45.21 -43.01
N ALA A 410 20.12 -45.64 -43.09
CA ALA A 410 20.94 -45.45 -44.29
C ALA A 410 20.39 -46.23 -45.49
N TRP A 411 19.85 -47.43 -45.26
CA TRP A 411 19.23 -48.26 -46.30
C TRP A 411 17.90 -47.69 -46.77
N ARG A 412 17.02 -47.30 -45.83
CA ARG A 412 15.68 -46.78 -46.14
C ARG A 412 15.72 -45.48 -46.96
N PHE A 413 16.72 -44.64 -46.73
CA PHE A 413 16.85 -43.34 -47.41
C PHE A 413 17.92 -43.33 -48.52
N ASN A 414 18.53 -44.48 -48.83
CA ASN A 414 19.54 -44.63 -49.89
C ASN A 414 20.79 -43.75 -49.70
N ILE A 415 21.32 -43.69 -48.46
CA ILE A 415 22.50 -42.91 -48.05
C ILE A 415 23.57 -43.84 -47.45
N VAL A 416 23.62 -45.09 -47.92
CA VAL A 416 24.53 -46.13 -47.41
C VAL A 416 26.00 -45.70 -47.51
N ASP A 417 26.38 -45.00 -48.58
CA ASP A 417 27.75 -44.55 -48.83
C ASP A 417 28.32 -43.68 -47.69
N PHE A 418 27.49 -42.87 -47.03
CA PHE A 418 27.92 -42.03 -45.91
C PHE A 418 27.99 -42.78 -44.58
N ALA A 419 27.27 -43.91 -44.46
CA ALA A 419 27.31 -44.78 -43.27
C ALA A 419 28.44 -45.82 -43.34
N MET A 420 28.97 -46.11 -44.54
CA MET A 420 30.01 -47.13 -44.74
C MET A 420 31.26 -46.95 -43.87
N PRO A 421 31.84 -45.74 -43.69
CA PRO A 421 33.00 -45.56 -42.82
C PRO A 421 32.75 -45.96 -41.36
N PHE A 422 31.55 -45.64 -40.85
CA PHE A 422 31.11 -46.04 -39.50
C PHE A 422 30.92 -47.56 -39.41
N LEU A 423 30.27 -48.17 -40.41
CA LEU A 423 30.05 -49.63 -40.45
C LEU A 423 31.38 -50.40 -40.52
N ILE A 424 32.33 -49.96 -41.34
CA ILE A 424 33.64 -50.61 -41.45
C ILE A 424 34.37 -50.60 -40.10
N GLN A 425 34.33 -49.48 -39.39
CA GLN A 425 34.97 -49.35 -38.08
C GLN A 425 34.28 -50.23 -37.02
N THR A 426 32.94 -50.25 -36.98
CA THR A 426 32.17 -51.11 -36.05
C THR A 426 32.43 -52.58 -36.30
N PHE A 427 32.39 -53.04 -37.54
CA PHE A 427 32.72 -54.44 -37.88
C PHE A 427 34.16 -54.81 -37.49
N ARG A 428 35.12 -53.90 -37.67
CA ARG A 428 36.51 -54.12 -37.24
C ARG A 428 36.61 -54.27 -35.73
N GLU A 429 35.93 -53.44 -34.96
CA GLU A 429 35.94 -53.54 -33.50
C GLU A 429 35.21 -54.76 -32.97
N TYR A 430 34.06 -55.13 -33.55
CA TYR A 430 33.39 -56.39 -33.20
C TYR A 430 34.30 -57.58 -33.48
N SER A 431 34.94 -57.64 -34.66
CA SER A 431 35.88 -58.71 -34.99
C SER A 431 37.04 -58.78 -34.00
N THR A 432 37.65 -57.64 -33.64
CA THR A 432 38.76 -57.64 -32.67
C THR A 432 38.32 -57.98 -31.25
N ARG A 433 37.13 -57.57 -30.80
CA ARG A 433 36.58 -57.94 -29.49
C ARG A 433 36.24 -59.43 -29.43
N ILE A 434 35.65 -59.97 -30.49
CA ILE A 434 35.36 -61.40 -30.60
C ILE A 434 36.65 -62.21 -30.52
N SER A 435 37.69 -61.85 -31.28
CA SER A 435 38.98 -62.54 -31.20
C SER A 435 39.58 -62.51 -29.79
N LYS A 436 39.54 -61.36 -29.09
CA LYS A 436 40.03 -61.28 -27.70
C LYS A 436 39.23 -62.17 -26.74
N LEU A 437 37.90 -62.19 -26.85
CA LEU A 437 37.05 -63.06 -26.02
C LEU A 437 37.24 -64.54 -26.34
N GLU A 438 37.54 -64.87 -27.59
CA GLU A 438 37.90 -66.23 -28.01
C GLU A 438 39.23 -66.65 -27.37
N ASP A 439 40.24 -65.78 -27.39
CA ASP A 439 41.54 -66.02 -26.76
C ASP A 439 41.42 -66.18 -25.24
N GLU A 440 40.72 -65.26 -24.54
CA GLU A 440 40.48 -65.36 -23.09
C GLU A 440 39.71 -66.63 -22.70
N ASN A 441 38.70 -67.03 -23.49
CA ASN A 441 37.98 -68.28 -23.25
C ASN A 441 38.83 -69.52 -23.51
N GLN A 442 39.78 -69.46 -24.46
CA GLN A 442 40.73 -70.56 -24.69
C GLN A 442 41.69 -70.69 -23.51
N GLU A 443 42.26 -69.60 -23.03
CA GLU A 443 43.12 -69.59 -21.84
C GLU A 443 42.40 -70.14 -20.60
N LEU A 444 41.15 -69.71 -20.35
CA LEU A 444 40.34 -70.23 -19.25
C LEU A 444 40.05 -71.74 -19.38
N LYS A 445 39.83 -72.23 -20.60
CA LYS A 445 39.65 -73.67 -20.84
C LYS A 445 40.93 -74.46 -20.61
N GLU A 446 42.09 -73.91 -20.96
CA GLU A 446 43.40 -74.52 -20.71
C GLU A 446 43.72 -74.57 -19.21
N ILE A 447 43.45 -73.49 -18.47
CA ILE A 447 43.58 -73.48 -17.00
C ILE A 447 42.67 -74.52 -16.36
N ALA A 448 41.39 -74.57 -16.75
CA ALA A 448 40.44 -75.55 -16.23
C ALA A 448 40.76 -77.01 -16.60
N GLN A 449 41.49 -77.24 -17.70
CA GLN A 449 42.00 -78.57 -18.06
C GLN A 449 43.24 -78.95 -17.26
N ASN A 450 44.09 -77.97 -16.92
CA ASN A 450 45.27 -78.18 -16.10
C ASN A 450 44.92 -78.40 -14.62
N GLU A 451 43.84 -77.82 -14.10
CA GLU A 451 43.34 -78.08 -12.73
C GLU A 451 42.66 -79.45 -12.55
N LYS A 452 42.28 -80.12 -13.65
CA LYS A 452 41.64 -81.45 -13.63
C LYS A 452 42.62 -82.62 -13.82
N LYS A 453 43.90 -82.34 -14.04
CA LYS A 453 44.99 -83.31 -14.05
C LYS A 453 45.76 -83.23 -12.74
#